data_AF-A0A9J6FIE9-F1
#
_entry.id   AF-A0A9J6FIE9-F1
#
_cell.length_a   1.000
_cell.length_b   1.000
_cell.length_c   1.000
_cell.angle_alpha   90.00
_cell.angle_beta   90.00
_cell.angle_gamma   90.00
#
_symmetry.space_group_name_H-M   'P 1'
#
loop_
_entity.id
_entity.type
_entity.pdbx_description
1 polymer ?
#
loop_
_entity_poly.entity_id
_entity_poly.type
_entity_poly.pdbx_seq_one_letter_code
_entity_poly.pdbx_strand_id
1 'polypeptide(L)' 'MPSVPEEDRLRMIHLFQEGIRQRDIAKATGRPLCTVNRIMQAFRDEGRIRQSSSRTQTTGYQK' A
#
# COMPACT_ATOMS: atom_id res chain seq x y z
N MET A 1 -0.48 11.51 -7.97
CA MET A 1 0.04 10.13 -7.91
C MET A 1 -0.88 9.27 -8.74
N PRO A 2 -0.40 8.57 -9.78
CA PRO A 2 -1.24 7.70 -10.58
C PRO A 2 -1.86 6.64 -9.66
N SER A 3 -3.17 6.47 -9.76
CA SER A 3 -3.89 5.45 -9.02
C SER A 3 -3.38 4.09 -9.50
N VAL A 4 -2.66 3.37 -8.64
CA VAL A 4 -2.29 1.98 -8.95
C VAL A 4 -3.60 1.22 -9.12
N PRO A 5 -3.81 0.52 -10.25
CA PRO A 5 -5.04 -0.23 -10.46
C PRO A 5 -5.20 -1.27 -9.36
N GLU A 6 -6.44 -1.49 -8.94
CA GLU A 6 -6.75 -2.34 -7.79
C GLU A 6 -6.24 -3.77 -7.98
N GLU A 7 -6.34 -4.29 -9.20
CA GLU A 7 -5.78 -5.56 -9.66
C GLU A 7 -4.27 -5.70 -9.40
N ASP A 8 -3.47 -4.66 -9.68
CA ASP A 8 -2.04 -4.65 -9.37
C ASP A 8 -1.80 -4.67 -7.85
N ARG A 9 -2.60 -3.93 -7.09
CA ARG A 9 -2.54 -3.87 -5.63
C ARG A 9 -2.79 -5.25 -5.01
N LEU A 10 -3.87 -5.92 -5.46
CA LEU A 10 -4.23 -7.27 -5.02
C LEU A 10 -3.16 -8.28 -5.37
N ARG A 11 -2.60 -8.20 -6.59
CA ARG A 11 -1.51 -9.07 -7.03
C ARG A 11 -0.27 -8.93 -6.16
N MET A 12 0.13 -7.71 -5.80
CA MET A 12 1.26 -7.50 -4.90
C MET A 12 0.99 -8.07 -3.50
N ILE A 13 -0.22 -7.89 -2.97
CA ILE A 13 -0.60 -8.40 -1.64
C ILE A 13 -0.56 -9.92 -1.62
N HIS A 14 -1.07 -10.58 -2.67
CA HIS A 14 -1.04 -12.04 -2.80
C HIS A 14 0.40 -12.58 -2.79
N LEU A 15 1.28 -12.02 -3.61
CA LEU A 15 2.71 -12.39 -3.65
C LEU A 15 3.37 -12.16 -2.28
N PHE A 16 3.01 -11.10 -1.57
CA PHE A 16 3.51 -10.82 -0.24
C PHE A 16 3.02 -11.85 0.80
N GLN A 17 1.77 -12.31 0.69
CA GLN A 17 1.22 -13.38 1.53
C GLN A 17 1.87 -14.75 1.27
N GLU A 18 2.30 -15.01 0.03
CA GLU A 18 3.12 -16.19 -0.32
C GLU A 18 4.56 -16.13 0.23
N GLY A 19 4.94 -15.04 0.90
CA GLY A 19 6.27 -14.86 1.49
C GLY A 19 7.32 -14.31 0.52
N ILE A 20 6.90 -13.86 -0.68
CA ILE A 20 7.81 -13.25 -1.64
C ILE A 20 8.29 -11.89 -1.11
N ARG A 21 9.59 -11.63 -1.27
CA ARG A 21 10.21 -10.39 -0.80
C ARG A 21 9.72 -9.21 -1.63
N GLN A 22 9.53 -8.06 -0.99
CA GLN A 22 9.07 -6.80 -1.63
C GLN A 22 9.92 -6.38 -2.85
N ARG A 23 11.22 -6.68 -2.84
CA ARG A 23 12.12 -6.43 -3.99
C ARG A 23 11.79 -7.29 -5.19
N ASP A 24 11.40 -8.54 -4.97
CA ASP A 24 11.03 -9.46 -6.04
C ASP A 24 9.60 -9.17 -6.54
N ILE A 25 8.70 -8.73 -5.65
CA ILE A 25 7.39 -8.20 -6.02
C ILE A 25 7.51 -6.97 -6.92
N ALA A 26 8.43 -6.05 -6.60
CA ALA A 26 8.69 -4.86 -7.43
C ALA A 26 9.15 -5.25 -8.84
N LYS A 27 10.02 -6.25 -8.96
CA LYS A 27 10.45 -6.79 -10.26
C LYS A 27 9.30 -7.49 -10.99
N ALA A 28 8.53 -8.33 -10.30
CA ALA A 28 7.44 -9.11 -10.88
C ALA A 28 6.28 -8.23 -11.38
N THR A 29 6.03 -7.10 -10.72
CA THR A 29 4.97 -6.15 -11.09
C THR A 29 5.47 -4.99 -11.95
N GLY A 30 6.78 -4.87 -12.17
CA GLY A 30 7.38 -3.72 -12.86
C GLY A 30 7.15 -2.38 -12.14
N ARG A 31 6.81 -2.42 -10.85
CA ARG A 31 6.50 -1.21 -10.07
C ARG A 31 7.70 -0.78 -9.21
N PRO A 32 7.83 0.53 -8.94
CA PRO A 32 8.86 1.01 -8.04
C PRO A 32 8.76 0.35 -6.66
N LEU A 33 9.92 0.01 -6.07
CA LEU A 33 9.98 -0.57 -4.73
C LEU A 33 9.31 0.34 -3.67
N CYS A 34 9.38 1.66 -3.84
CA CYS A 34 8.70 2.61 -2.96
C CYS A 34 7.17 2.45 -3.00
N THR A 35 6.59 2.17 -4.16
CA THR A 35 5.16 1.89 -4.34
C THR A 35 4.77 0.59 -3.64
N VAL A 36 5.55 -0.47 -3.86
CA VAL A 36 5.34 -1.76 -3.20
C VAL A 36 5.43 -1.60 -1.68
N ASN A 37 6.45 -0.92 -1.17
CA ASN A 37 6.61 -0.67 0.27
C ASN A 37 5.42 0.10 0.84
N ARG A 38 4.94 1.14 0.16
CA ARG A 38 3.78 1.91 0.61
C ARG A 38 2.51 1.07 0.64
N ILE A 39 2.29 0.22 -0.36
CA ILE A 39 1.15 -0.70 -0.41
C ILE A 39 1.25 -1.75 0.70
N MET A 40 2.43 -2.33 0.92
CA MET A 40 2.63 -3.33 1.98
C MET A 40 2.54 -2.73 3.38
N GLN A 41 3.03 -1.50 3.56
CA GLN A 41 2.85 -0.75 4.81
C GLN A 41 1.37 -0.47 5.05
N ALA A 42 0.66 0.05 4.04
CA ALA A 42 -0.79 0.26 4.12
C ALA A 42 -1.53 -1.06 4.41
N PHE A 43 -1.17 -2.18 3.78
CA PHE A 43 -1.76 -3.48 4.05
C PHE A 43 -1.50 -3.97 5.49
N ARG A 44 -0.28 -3.79 6.01
CA ARG A 44 0.05 -4.12 7.41
C ARG A 44 -0.64 -3.20 8.42
N ASP A 45 -0.86 -1.95 8.07
CA ASP A 45 -1.48 -0.92 8.90
C ASP A 45 -3.02 -1.03 8.89
N GLU A 46 -3.62 -1.17 7.71
CA GLU A 46 -5.05 -1.43 7.47
C GLU A 46 -5.47 -2.82 7.99
N GLY A 47 -4.56 -3.79 8.05
CA GLY A 47 -4.75 -5.05 8.77
C GLY A 47 -4.92 -4.89 10.29
N ARG A 48 -4.73 -3.68 10.84
CA ARG A 48 -4.90 -3.35 12.26
C ARG A 48 -6.09 -2.44 12.55
N ILE A 49 -6.55 -1.61 11.62
CA ILE A 49 -7.71 -0.74 11.83
C ILE A 49 -8.58 -0.69 10.57
N ARG A 50 -9.76 -1.30 10.74
CA ARG A 50 -11.04 -1.03 10.07
C ARG A 50 -11.05 0.29 9.30
N GLN A 51 -11.35 0.21 8.00
CA GLN A 51 -11.79 1.31 7.12
C GLN A 51 -11.96 2.65 7.84
N SER A 52 -10.99 3.55 7.69
CA SER A 52 -11.28 4.98 7.79
C SER A 52 -11.48 5.51 6.37
N SER A 53 -12.68 5.26 5.85
CA SER A 53 -13.28 6.14 4.87
C SER A 53 -13.43 7.54 5.49
N SER A 54 -12.40 8.37 5.35
CA SER A 54 -12.56 9.83 5.24
C SER A 54 -11.22 10.52 5.07
N ARG A 55 -11.00 11.00 3.86
CA ARG A 55 -10.19 12.20 3.64
C ARG A 55 -10.94 13.36 4.28
N THR A 56 -10.60 13.74 5.52
CA THR A 56 -10.59 15.12 6.06
C THR A 56 -10.01 15.11 7.47
N GLN A 57 -8.80 15.66 7.65
CA GLN A 57 -8.49 16.48 8.82
C GLN A 57 -7.38 17.46 8.42
N THR A 58 -7.83 18.59 7.91
CA THR A 58 -7.08 19.84 7.81
C THR A 58 -6.64 20.27 9.21
N THR A 59 -5.36 20.60 9.34
CA THR A 59 -4.71 21.47 10.33
C THR A 59 -5.62 22.13 11.36
N GLY A 60 -5.43 21.72 12.62
CA GLY A 60 -5.85 22.45 13.82
C GLY A 60 -4.70 22.52 14.82
N TYR A 61 -3.65 23.25 14.48
CA TYR A 61 -2.66 23.76 15.43
C TYR A 61 -2.23 25.14 14.93
N GLN A 62 -2.80 26.19 15.51
CA GLN A 62 -2.08 27.45 15.69
C GLN A 62 -2.40 27.96 17.11
N LYS A 63 -1.33 28.16 17.87
CA LYS A 63 -1.27 28.85 19.15
C LYS A 63 -0.70 30.23 18.89
#